data_AF-A0A1L5KGW4-F1
#
_entry.id   AF-A0A1L5KGW4-F1
#
_cell.length_a   1.000
_cell.length_b   1.000
_cell.length_c   1.000
_cell.angle_alpha   90.00
_cell.angle_beta   90.00
_cell.angle_gamma   90.00
#
_symmetry.space_group_name_H-M   'P 1'
#
loop_
_entity.id
_entity.type
_entity.pdbx_description
1 polymer ?
#
loop_
_entity_poly.entity_id
_entity_poly.type
_entity_poly.pdbx_seq_one_letter_code
_entity_poly.pdbx_strand_id
1 'polypeptide(L)'
;AQRHPARTARTVASLFDKDSSSLLCTHRPVLPQVMDVLREYLFEGSAEVLPTEDPYLEPGDALVLQVTEGDDPRIVSVERVRAALD
;
A
#
# COMPACT_ATOMS: atom_id res chain seq x y z
N ALA A 1 -4.84 2.38 -19.49
CA ALA A 1 -4.69 3.55 -18.59
C ALA A 1 -3.35 4.21 -18.87
N GLN A 2 -3.30 5.52 -19.12
CA GLN A 2 -2.03 6.25 -19.22
C GLN A 2 -1.32 6.17 -17.86
N ARG A 3 -0.06 5.71 -17.86
CA ARG A 3 0.72 5.52 -16.63
C ARG A 3 1.26 6.88 -16.19
N HIS A 4 0.85 7.35 -15.01
CA HIS A 4 1.43 8.53 -14.36
C HIS A 4 2.04 8.11 -13.01
N PRO A 5 3.24 7.49 -13.00
CA PRO A 5 3.85 6.94 -11.79
C PRO A 5 4.01 8.00 -10.68
N ALA A 6 4.46 9.20 -11.05
CA ALA A 6 4.62 10.31 -10.10
C ALA A 6 3.30 10.73 -9.43
N ARG A 7 2.17 10.63 -10.13
CA ARG A 7 0.86 10.94 -9.54
C ARG A 7 0.46 9.86 -8.53
N THR A 8 0.69 8.60 -8.88
CA THR A 8 0.40 7.47 -7.99
C THR A 8 1.20 7.59 -6.70
N ALA A 9 2.52 7.80 -6.80
CA ALA A 9 3.40 7.95 -5.64
C ALA A 9 2.93 9.07 -4.71
N ARG A 10 2.65 10.26 -5.26
CA ARG A 10 2.12 11.40 -4.49
C ARG A 10 0.79 11.07 -3.80
N THR A 11 -0.13 10.39 -4.49
CA THR A 11 -1.42 10.01 -3.91
C THR A 11 -1.23 9.03 -2.76
N VAL A 12 -0.41 7.99 -2.91
CA VAL A 12 -0.14 7.02 -1.84
C VAL A 12 0.55 7.68 -0.65
N ALA A 13 1.61 8.46 -0.88
CA ALA A 13 2.34 9.17 0.17
C ALA A 13 1.42 10.10 0.98
N SER A 14 0.53 10.85 0.29
CA SER A 14 -0.42 11.75 0.96
C SER A 14 -1.42 11.07 1.89
N LEU A 15 -1.53 9.73 1.87
CA LEU A 15 -2.36 9.00 2.83
C LEU A 15 -1.69 8.87 4.19
N PHE A 16 -0.36 8.90 4.25
CA PHE A 16 0.40 8.85 5.49
C PHE A 16 0.36 10.18 6.26
N ASP A 17 0.03 11.28 5.57
CA ASP A 17 -0.14 12.62 6.17
C ASP A 17 -1.51 12.82 6.84
N LYS A 18 -2.37 11.79 6.85
CA LYS A 18 -3.74 11.90 7.36
C LYS A 18 -3.86 11.34 8.77
N ASP A 19 -4.45 12.12 9.67
CA ASP A 19 -4.81 11.70 11.03
C ASP A 19 -6.04 10.76 11.10
N SER A 20 -6.44 10.17 9.97
CA SER A 20 -7.65 9.34 9.87
C SER A 20 -7.45 8.15 8.95
N SER A 21 -8.14 7.05 9.24
CA SER A 21 -8.14 5.85 8.41
C SER A 21 -8.57 6.19 6.98
N SER A 22 -7.79 5.71 6.01
CA SER A 22 -8.00 5.96 4.60
C SER A 22 -8.10 4.64 3.82
N LEU A 23 -8.87 4.67 2.73
CA LEU A 23 -9.00 3.57 1.79
C LEU A 23 -8.47 3.99 0.43
N LEU A 24 -7.63 3.15 -0.18
CA LEU A 24 -7.15 3.32 -1.54
C LEU A 24 -7.59 2.12 -2.39
N CYS A 25 -8.59 2.32 -3.24
CA CYS A 25 -8.96 1.34 -4.26
C CYS A 25 -8.12 1.58 -5.51
N THR A 26 -7.36 0.57 -5.95
CA THR A 26 -6.58 0.64 -7.18
C THR A 26 -6.91 -0.54 -8.11
N HIS A 27 -6.34 -0.51 -9.30
CA HIS A 27 -6.40 -1.63 -10.24
C HIS A 27 -5.00 -2.24 -10.35
N ARG A 28 -4.92 -3.53 -10.68
CA ARG A 28 -3.65 -4.28 -10.79
C ARG A 28 -2.51 -3.54 -11.51
N PRO A 29 -2.73 -2.82 -12.64
CA PRO A 29 -1.65 -2.12 -13.34
C PRO A 29 -0.90 -1.06 -12.53
N VAL A 30 -1.46 -0.62 -11.39
CA VAL A 30 -0.91 0.43 -10.51
C VAL A 30 -0.26 -0.16 -9.25
N LEU A 31 -0.56 -1.43 -8.93
CA LEU A 31 -0.04 -2.09 -7.72
C LEU A 31 1.48 -2.11 -7.61
N PRO A 32 2.29 -2.31 -8.68
CA PRO A 32 3.74 -2.23 -8.58
C PRO A 32 4.21 -0.89 -7.97
N GLN A 33 3.66 0.24 -8.45
CA GLN A 33 4.03 1.56 -7.95
C GLN A 33 3.52 1.81 -6.52
N VAL A 34 2.37 1.23 -6.15
CA VAL A 34 1.88 1.29 -4.77
C VAL A 34 2.84 0.56 -3.85
N MET A 35 3.24 -0.67 -4.20
CA MET A 35 4.18 -1.46 -3.39
C MET A 35 5.55 -0.77 -3.26
N ASP A 36 6.04 -0.14 -4.33
CA ASP A 36 7.28 0.64 -4.29
C ASP A 36 7.21 1.77 -3.26
N VAL A 37 6.11 2.53 -3.23
CA VAL A 37 5.93 3.61 -2.25
C VAL A 37 5.76 3.05 -0.85
N LEU A 38 4.96 2.00 -0.67
CA LEU A 38 4.76 1.39 0.65
C LEU A 38 6.07 0.90 1.28
N ARG A 39 7.03 0.41 0.46
CA ARG A 39 8.36 0.01 0.94
C ARG A 39 9.15 1.15 1.57
N GLU A 40 8.94 2.40 1.15
CA GLU A 40 9.59 3.57 1.73
C GLU A 40 9.14 3.84 3.19
N TYR A 41 7.97 3.32 3.57
CA TYR A 41 7.40 3.46 4.92
C TYR A 41 7.60 2.23 5.82
N LEU A 42 8.29 1.19 5.33
CA LEU A 42 8.65 0.03 6.13
C LEU A 42 9.89 0.30 6.98
N PHE A 43 10.03 -0.45 8.07
CA PHE A 43 11.31 -0.55 8.75
C PHE A 43 12.34 -1.30 7.90
N GLU A 44 13.61 -0.95 8.08
CA GLU A 44 14.73 -1.63 7.41
C GLU A 44 14.65 -3.15 7.64
N GLY A 45 14.89 -3.93 6.58
CA GLY A 45 14.81 -5.39 6.63
C GLY A 45 13.39 -5.96 6.59
N SER A 46 12.34 -5.15 6.58
CA SER A 46 10.95 -5.63 6.64
C SER A 46 10.26 -5.75 5.27
N ALA A 47 10.98 -5.58 4.16
CA ALA A 47 10.39 -5.50 2.81
C ALA A 47 9.55 -6.72 2.39
N GLU A 48 9.84 -7.89 2.96
CA GLU A 48 9.20 -9.18 2.67
C GLU A 48 7.75 -9.30 3.16
N VAL A 49 7.28 -8.39 4.02
CA VAL A 49 5.89 -8.39 4.51
C VAL A 49 4.90 -7.93 3.43
N LEU A 50 5.38 -7.24 2.39
CA LEU A 50 4.55 -6.79 1.26
C LEU A 50 4.62 -7.80 0.11
N PRO A 51 3.54 -7.94 -0.69
CA PRO A 51 3.60 -8.70 -1.93
C PRO A 51 4.71 -8.18 -2.87
N THR A 52 5.53 -9.10 -3.38
CA THR A 52 6.73 -8.77 -4.17
C THR A 52 6.55 -8.97 -5.67
N GLU A 53 5.51 -9.69 -6.10
CA GLU A 53 5.32 -10.08 -7.49
C GLU A 53 3.85 -10.03 -7.93
N ASP A 54 3.62 -9.92 -9.25
CA ASP A 54 2.28 -9.98 -9.86
C ASP A 54 1.65 -11.37 -9.61
N PRO A 55 0.39 -11.45 -9.16
CA PRO A 55 -0.66 -10.42 -9.23
C PRO A 55 -0.69 -9.40 -8.09
N TYR A 56 0.24 -9.47 -7.13
CA TYR A 56 0.30 -8.73 -5.85
C TYR A 56 -0.89 -9.01 -4.93
N LEU A 57 -2.12 -8.77 -5.42
CA LEU A 57 -3.40 -9.01 -4.79
C LEU A 57 -4.36 -9.66 -5.79
N GLU A 58 -5.15 -10.63 -5.31
CA GLU A 58 -6.26 -11.16 -6.09
C GLU A 58 -7.42 -10.14 -6.15
N PRO A 59 -8.34 -10.23 -7.13
CA PRO A 59 -9.51 -9.38 -7.15
C PRO A 59 -10.29 -9.47 -5.82
N GLY A 60 -10.55 -8.31 -5.20
CA GLY A 60 -11.25 -8.22 -3.92
C GLY A 60 -10.37 -8.41 -2.69
N ASP A 61 -9.09 -8.79 -2.83
CA ASP A 61 -8.14 -8.75 -1.72
C ASP A 61 -7.83 -7.31 -1.31
N ALA A 62 -7.48 -7.13 -0.05
CA ALA A 62 -7.00 -5.87 0.51
C ALA A 62 -5.75 -6.09 1.38
N LEU A 63 -4.93 -5.05 1.50
CA LEU A 63 -3.95 -4.91 2.57
C LEU A 63 -4.49 -3.91 3.58
N VAL A 64 -4.50 -4.30 4.86
CA VAL A 64 -4.72 -3.39 5.97
C VAL A 64 -3.36 -3.07 6.57
N LEU A 65 -3.03 -1.77 6.61
CA LEU A 65 -1.76 -1.26 7.10
C LEU A 65 -2.02 -0.49 8.38
N GLN A 66 -1.39 -0.89 9.48
CA GLN A 66 -1.34 -0.10 10.71
C GLN A 66 -0.08 0.75 10.67
N VAL A 67 -0.24 2.05 10.88
CA VAL A 67 0.81 3.06 10.71
C VAL A 67 0.96 3.85 12.01
N THR A 68 2.18 4.21 12.38
CA THR A 68 2.44 5.12 13.50
C THR A 68 1.96 6.54 13.20
N GLU A 69 1.54 7.26 14.23
CA GLU A 69 1.24 8.69 14.15
C GLU A 69 2.53 9.54 14.25
N GLY A 70 2.51 10.77 13.73
CA GLY A 70 3.60 11.75 13.86
C GLY A 70 4.28 12.13 12.53
N ASP A 71 5.35 12.91 12.62
CA ASP A 71 6.04 13.52 11.46
C ASP A 71 6.82 12.50 10.59
N ASP A 72 7.03 11.28 11.09
CA ASP A 72 7.77 10.22 10.40
C ASP A 72 6.99 8.88 10.45
N PRO A 73 5.86 8.77 9.74
CA PRO A 73 4.96 7.63 9.85
C PRO A 73 5.63 6.35 9.31
N ARG A 74 5.41 5.23 10.01
CA ARG A 74 5.93 3.90 9.65
C ARG A 74 4.86 2.84 9.72
N ILE A 75 4.89 1.92 8.78
CA ILE A 75 4.04 0.73 8.79
C ILE A 75 4.56 -0.23 9.86
N VAL A 76 3.76 -0.51 10.87
CA VAL A 76 4.09 -1.41 11.99
C VAL A 76 3.42 -2.78 11.86
N SER A 77 2.40 -2.90 11.01
CA SER A 77 1.73 -4.17 10.72
C SER A 77 1.09 -4.13 9.34
N VAL A 78 1.05 -5.30 8.70
CA VAL A 78 0.47 -5.54 7.37
C VAL A 78 -0.36 -6.80 7.47
N GLU A 79 -1.66 -6.69 7.21
CA GLU A 79 -2.58 -7.82 7.16
C GLU A 79 -3.16 -7.95 5.74
N ARG A 80 -3.08 -9.16 5.18
CA ARG A 80 -3.76 -9.47 3.92
C ARG A 80 -5.15 -10.01 4.22
N VAL A 81 -6.17 -9.23 3.85
CA VAL A 81 -7.57 -9.62 3.92
C VAL A 81 -7.98 -10.16 2.56
N ARG A 82 -8.48 -11.40 2.53
CA ARG A 82 -8.98 -12.02 1.30
C ARG A 82 -10.47 -11.80 1.15
N ALA A 83 -10.93 -11.65 -0.09
CA ALA A 83 -12.36 -11.62 -0.38
C ALA A 83 -13.02 -12.91 0.12
N ALA A 84 -14.18 -12.78 0.76
CA ALA A 84 -14.93 -13.91 1.31
C ALA A 84 -15.90 -14.54 0.28
N LEU A 85 -16.06 -13.92 -0.89
CA LEU A 85 -17.00 -14.32 -1.93
C LEU A 85 -16.21 -14.55 -3.22
N ASP A 86 -16.51 -15.67 -3.89
CA ASP A 86 -16.03 -16.00 -5.23
C ASP A 86 -16.89 -15.34 -6.33
#